data_AF-A0A844FNH2-F1
#
_entry.id   AF-A0A844FNH2-F1
#
_cell.length_a   1.000
_cell.length_b   1.000
_cell.length_c   1.000
_cell.angle_alpha   90.00
_cell.angle_beta   90.00
_cell.angle_gamma   90.00
#
_symmetry.space_group_name_H-M   'P 1'
#
loop_
_entity.id
_entity.type
_entity.pdbx_description
1 polymer ?
#
loop_
_entity_poly.entity_id
_entity_poly.type
_entity_poly.pdbx_seq_one_letter_code
_entity_poly.pdbx_strand_id
1 'polypeptide(L)'
;MKHENANRVFLLGRDGKPLMPCRPRKARLLLKSGKAFVVKKYPFTIQLKYGSYGYKQKVSLGVDTGQRHIGFAIVSQNKVLYQSEVDLRQDVHKNLYIRKIYRRSKRNRKTRYRQARFLNRVHGKRDGLWLPPSIKGKVSHNIAWIKRYLAVLPNP
;
A
#
# COMPACT_ATOMS: atom_id res chain seq x y z
N MET A 1 24.81 7.71 -19.93
CA MET A 1 24.74 7.41 -18.48
C MET A 1 24.30 5.95 -18.32
N LYS A 2 25.06 5.10 -17.61
CA LYS A 2 24.62 3.73 -17.32
C LYS A 2 23.43 3.81 -16.35
N HIS A 3 22.21 3.51 -16.81
CA HIS A 3 21.04 3.39 -15.95
C HIS A 3 21.27 2.19 -15.02
N GLU A 4 21.60 2.45 -13.75
CA GLU A 4 21.64 1.39 -12.74
C GLU A 4 20.19 0.93 -12.49
N ASN A 5 19.88 -0.34 -12.77
CA ASN A 5 18.53 -0.88 -12.60
C ASN A 5 18.05 -0.70 -11.14
N ALA A 6 17.11 0.22 -10.94
CA ALA A 6 16.49 0.57 -9.66
C ALA A 6 15.41 -0.44 -9.25
N ASN A 7 15.77 -1.72 -9.20
CA ASN A 7 14.87 -2.80 -8.79
C ASN A 7 15.52 -3.64 -7.69
N ARG A 8 15.79 -3.03 -6.53
CA ARG A 8 16.34 -3.75 -5.38
C ARG A 8 15.27 -4.52 -4.62
N VAL A 9 15.71 -5.59 -3.97
CA VAL A 9 14.89 -6.48 -3.14
C VAL A 9 15.07 -6.11 -1.67
N PHE A 10 13.96 -6.00 -0.94
CA PHE A 10 13.97 -5.68 0.48
C PHE A 10 14.42 -6.90 1.31
N LEU A 11 15.16 -6.62 2.37
CA LEU A 11 15.81 -7.64 3.18
C LEU A 11 15.49 -7.40 4.66
N LEU A 12 15.00 -8.43 5.32
CA LEU A 12 14.83 -8.45 6.78
C LEU A 12 15.88 -9.37 7.40
N GLY A 13 16.39 -8.97 8.56
CA GLY A 13 17.23 -9.80 9.41
C GLY A 13 16.46 -10.96 10.03
N ARG A 14 17.18 -11.89 10.67
CA ARG A 14 16.55 -12.99 11.42
C ARG A 14 15.57 -12.49 12.49
N ASP A 15 15.89 -11.36 13.10
CA ASP A 15 15.08 -10.66 14.11
C ASP A 15 13.89 -9.87 13.51
N GLY A 16 13.68 -9.92 12.19
CA GLY A 16 12.64 -9.19 11.50
C GLY A 16 12.95 -7.70 11.28
N LYS A 17 14.13 -7.22 11.69
CA LYS A 17 14.50 -5.81 11.50
C LYS A 17 14.92 -5.55 10.05
N PRO A 18 14.52 -4.41 9.46
CA PRO A 18 14.94 -4.03 8.11
C PRO A 18 16.46 -3.87 7.97
N LEU A 19 17.00 -4.42 6.90
CA LEU A 19 18.39 -4.26 6.45
C LEU A 19 18.41 -3.47 5.12
N MET A 20 19.61 -3.12 4.66
CA MET A 20 19.78 -2.44 3.36
C MET A 20 19.25 -3.31 2.20
N PRO A 21 18.45 -2.74 1.28
CA PRO A 21 17.99 -3.45 0.10
C PRO A 21 19.15 -3.98 -0.76
N CYS A 22 18.99 -5.19 -1.27
CA CYS A 22 20.01 -5.89 -2.03
C CYS A 22 19.67 -6.00 -3.52
N ARG A 23 20.68 -6.27 -4.36
CA ARG A 23 20.45 -6.53 -5.79
C ARG A 23 19.68 -7.85 -5.98
N PRO A 24 18.78 -7.97 -6.97
CA PRO A 24 18.01 -9.19 -7.23
C PRO A 24 18.87 -10.45 -7.38
N ARG A 25 20.06 -10.33 -7.98
CA ARG A 25 21.02 -11.43 -8.08
C ARG A 25 21.38 -12.01 -6.71
N LYS A 26 21.65 -11.16 -5.72
CA LYS A 26 21.98 -11.59 -4.34
C LYS A 26 20.78 -12.25 -3.68
N ALA A 27 19.59 -11.65 -3.79
CA ALA A 27 18.37 -12.24 -3.26
C ALA A 27 18.09 -13.64 -3.83
N ARG A 28 18.24 -13.81 -5.15
CA ARG A 28 18.08 -15.11 -5.83
C ARG A 28 19.07 -16.15 -5.33
N LEU A 29 20.35 -15.79 -5.15
CA LEU A 29 21.36 -16.70 -4.62
C LEU A 29 21.05 -17.12 -3.18
N LEU A 30 20.61 -16.18 -2.33
CA LEU A 30 20.22 -16.47 -0.94
C LEU A 30 19.02 -17.43 -0.85
N LEU A 31 18.04 -17.25 -1.74
CA LEU A 31 16.88 -18.14 -1.84
C LEU A 31 17.30 -19.53 -2.36
N LYS A 32 18.11 -19.60 -3.44
CA LYS A 32 18.59 -20.87 -4.01
C LYS A 32 19.44 -21.66 -3.01
N SER A 33 20.24 -20.97 -2.20
CA SER A 33 21.06 -21.60 -1.15
C SER A 33 20.28 -21.89 0.14
N GLY A 34 18.96 -21.68 0.19
CA GLY A 34 18.12 -21.94 1.37
C GLY A 34 18.38 -21.04 2.58
N LYS A 35 19.18 -19.98 2.44
CA LYS A 35 19.62 -19.07 3.51
C LYS A 35 18.61 -17.98 3.84
N ALA A 36 17.65 -17.76 2.96
CA ALA A 36 16.55 -16.83 3.13
C ALA A 36 15.23 -17.47 2.71
N PHE A 37 14.11 -16.88 3.11
CA PHE A 37 12.78 -17.24 2.64
C PHE A 37 12.00 -15.98 2.22
N VAL A 38 10.97 -16.15 1.40
CA VAL A 38 10.12 -15.04 0.94
C VAL A 38 9.08 -14.73 2.01
N VAL A 39 9.01 -13.47 2.44
CA VAL A 39 7.99 -12.99 3.40
C VAL A 39 6.80 -12.41 2.66
N LYS A 40 7.08 -11.62 1.61
CA LYS A 40 6.04 -10.92 0.87
C LYS A 40 6.41 -10.73 -0.59
N LYS A 41 5.42 -10.82 -1.47
CA LYS A 41 5.60 -10.59 -2.91
C LYS A 41 5.65 -9.10 -3.26
N TYR A 42 4.87 -8.27 -2.55
CA TYR A 42 4.74 -6.84 -2.83
C TYR A 42 4.82 -5.97 -1.56
N PRO A 43 5.86 -5.11 -1.45
CA PRO A 43 7.09 -5.18 -2.25
C PRO A 43 7.85 -6.50 -2.01
N PHE A 44 8.65 -6.96 -2.99
CA PHE A 44 9.34 -8.25 -2.87
C PHE A 44 10.35 -8.21 -1.73
N THR A 45 10.06 -8.99 -0.69
CA THR A 45 10.77 -8.94 0.59
C THR A 45 11.18 -10.34 0.99
N ILE A 46 12.46 -10.51 1.28
CA ILE A 46 13.04 -11.76 1.79
C ILE A 46 13.56 -11.57 3.21
N GLN A 47 13.55 -12.63 4.00
CA GLN A 47 14.09 -12.64 5.36
C GLN A 47 15.21 -13.66 5.49
N LEU A 48 16.32 -13.25 6.10
CA LEU A 48 17.46 -14.12 6.37
C LEU A 48 17.15 -15.07 7.52
N LYS A 49 17.61 -16.32 7.42
CA LYS A 49 17.53 -17.31 8.50
C LYS A 49 18.66 -17.18 9.52
N TYR A 50 19.73 -16.48 9.16
CA TYR A 50 20.91 -16.28 9.98
C TYR A 50 21.02 -14.81 10.43
N GLY A 51 21.73 -14.59 11.54
CA GLY A 51 21.98 -13.24 12.06
C GLY A 51 22.85 -12.45 11.10
N SER A 52 22.46 -11.22 10.80
CA SER A 52 23.27 -10.30 10.01
C SER A 52 23.17 -8.92 10.63
N TYR A 53 24.34 -8.36 10.93
CA TYR A 53 24.51 -7.02 11.43
C TYR A 53 25.33 -6.23 10.42
N GLY A 54 24.98 -4.96 10.24
CA GLY A 54 25.67 -4.11 9.28
C GLY A 54 25.22 -2.67 9.40
N TYR A 55 26.10 -1.77 8.98
CA TYR A 55 25.80 -0.35 8.90
C TYR A 55 24.63 -0.09 7.95
N LYS A 56 23.70 0.75 8.39
CA LYS A 56 22.52 1.16 7.61
C LYS A 56 22.72 2.59 7.13
N GLN A 57 22.55 2.79 5.83
CA GLN A 57 22.57 4.13 5.24
C GLN A 57 21.19 4.77 5.45
N LYS A 58 21.14 6.09 5.55
CA LYS A 58 19.86 6.83 5.55
C LYS A 58 19.15 6.62 4.22
N VAL A 59 17.85 6.31 4.28
CA VAL A 59 17.00 6.10 3.12
C VAL A 59 15.87 7.13 3.17
N SER A 60 15.39 7.57 2.02
CA SER A 60 14.22 8.45 1.91
C SER A 60 13.19 7.80 1.02
N LEU A 61 11.93 7.82 1.47
CA LEU A 61 10.77 7.33 0.73
C LEU A 61 10.04 8.52 0.11
N GLY A 62 10.13 8.66 -1.21
CA GLY A 62 9.28 9.54 -2.00
C GLY A 62 7.95 8.86 -2.33
N VAL A 63 6.86 9.57 -2.08
CA VAL A 63 5.50 9.10 -2.37
C VAL A 63 4.82 10.12 -3.27
N ASP A 64 4.40 9.69 -4.45
CA ASP A 64 3.59 10.50 -5.36
C ASP A 64 2.16 9.91 -5.41
N THR A 65 1.20 10.69 -4.92
CA THR A 65 -0.18 10.23 -4.75
C THR A 65 -1.06 10.72 -5.89
N GLY A 66 -1.43 9.83 -6.79
CA GLY A 66 -2.39 10.09 -7.88
C GLY A 66 -3.80 9.59 -7.59
N GLN A 67 -4.71 9.85 -8.52
CA GLN A 67 -6.11 9.39 -8.44
C GLN A 67 -6.27 7.90 -8.72
N ARG A 68 -5.50 7.39 -9.69
CA ARG A 68 -5.54 6.00 -10.15
C ARG A 68 -4.31 5.21 -9.77
N HIS A 69 -3.16 5.87 -9.71
CA HIS A 69 -1.88 5.21 -9.41
C HIS A 69 -1.18 5.93 -8.26
N ILE A 70 -0.37 5.19 -7.51
CA ILE A 70 0.54 5.73 -6.50
C ILE A 70 1.95 5.37 -6.91
N GLY A 71 2.81 6.37 -7.08
CA GLY A 71 4.23 6.20 -7.32
C GLY A 71 5.00 6.13 -6.00
N PHE A 72 5.96 5.21 -5.92
CA PHE A 72 6.92 5.14 -4.84
C PHE A 72 8.33 5.14 -5.39
N ALA A 73 9.20 5.94 -4.78
CA ALA A 73 10.63 5.97 -5.07
C ALA A 73 11.42 5.91 -3.77
N ILE A 74 12.42 5.05 -3.72
CA ILE A 74 13.27 4.87 -2.55
C ILE A 74 14.68 5.28 -2.94
N VAL A 75 15.20 6.29 -2.24
CA VAL A 75 16.47 6.94 -2.58
C VAL A 75 17.42 6.85 -1.40
N SER A 76 18.70 6.62 -1.68
CA SER A 76 19.78 6.72 -0.70
C SER A 76 21.03 7.24 -1.40
N GLN A 77 21.74 8.19 -0.78
CA GLN A 77 22.97 8.79 -1.32
C GLN A 77 22.85 9.20 -2.80
N ASN A 78 21.76 9.91 -3.16
CA ASN A 78 21.43 10.35 -4.52
C ASN A 78 21.27 9.22 -5.57
N LYS A 79 21.11 7.97 -5.13
CA LYS A 79 20.83 6.81 -5.98
C LYS A 79 19.44 6.25 -5.70
N VAL A 80 18.70 5.95 -6.75
CA VAL A 80 17.41 5.30 -6.60
C VAL A 80 17.61 3.79 -6.42
N LEU A 81 17.17 3.28 -5.28
CA LEU A 81 17.27 1.87 -4.92
C LEU A 81 16.10 1.07 -5.49
N TYR A 82 14.90 1.63 -5.44
CA TYR A 82 13.68 0.96 -5.84
C TYR A 82 12.65 1.97 -6.33
N GLN A 83 11.90 1.59 -7.37
CA GLN A 83 10.76 2.34 -7.89
C GLN A 83 9.59 1.39 -8.11
N SER A 84 8.38 1.84 -7.83
CA SER A 84 7.17 1.08 -8.13
C SER A 84 5.97 1.99 -8.34
N GLU A 85 5.04 1.53 -9.16
CA GLU A 85 3.71 2.10 -9.30
C GLU A 85 2.67 1.09 -8.79
N VAL A 86 1.67 1.59 -8.07
CA VAL A 86 0.58 0.78 -7.50
C VAL A 86 -0.75 1.27 -8.04
N ASP A 87 -1.51 0.35 -8.63
CA ASP A 87 -2.90 0.59 -9.05
C ASP A 87 -3.86 0.71 -7.86
N LEU A 88 -4.59 1.81 -7.82
CA LEU A 88 -5.68 2.05 -6.88
C LEU A 88 -7.01 1.51 -7.42
N ARG A 89 -7.80 0.96 -6.51
CA ARG A 89 -9.17 0.49 -6.77
C ARG A 89 -10.11 1.65 -7.14
N GLN A 90 -10.76 1.58 -8.32
CA GLN A 90 -11.64 2.65 -8.86
C GLN A 90 -13.15 2.34 -8.85
N ASP A 91 -13.54 1.08 -8.72
CA ASP A 91 -14.93 0.60 -8.81
C ASP A 91 -15.81 0.97 -7.60
N VAL A 92 -15.23 1.46 -6.50
CA VAL A 92 -15.95 1.74 -5.24
C VAL A 92 -17.14 2.70 -5.47
N HIS A 93 -16.92 3.77 -6.24
CA HIS A 93 -17.99 4.73 -6.55
C HIS A 93 -19.13 4.05 -7.33
N LYS A 94 -18.79 3.31 -8.39
CA LYS A 94 -19.75 2.58 -9.23
C LYS A 94 -20.55 1.57 -8.40
N ASN A 95 -19.89 0.80 -7.54
CA ASN A 95 -20.53 -0.20 -6.69
C ASN A 95 -21.48 0.42 -5.66
N LEU A 96 -21.09 1.55 -5.05
CA LEU A 96 -21.95 2.30 -4.13
C LEU A 96 -23.18 2.88 -4.84
N TYR A 97 -22.99 3.38 -6.06
CA TYR A 97 -24.06 3.91 -6.90
C TYR A 97 -25.06 2.82 -7.30
N ILE A 98 -24.58 1.68 -7.80
CA ILE A 98 -25.41 0.51 -8.14
C ILE A 98 -26.18 0.03 -6.91
N ARG A 99 -25.51 -0.09 -5.76
CA ARG A 99 -26.15 -0.48 -4.49
C ARG A 99 -27.25 0.51 -4.08
N LYS A 100 -27.06 1.82 -4.30
CA LYS A 100 -28.07 2.85 -4.05
C LYS A 100 -29.29 2.67 -4.97
N ILE A 101 -29.07 2.39 -6.26
CA ILE A 101 -30.16 2.15 -7.23
C ILE A 101 -30.99 0.93 -6.82
N TYR A 102 -30.37 -0.21 -6.57
CA TYR A 102 -31.10 -1.43 -6.20
C TYR A 102 -31.92 -1.26 -4.92
N ARG A 103 -31.36 -0.58 -3.92
CA ARG A 103 -32.10 -0.23 -2.68
C ARG A 103 -33.26 0.72 -2.95
N ARG A 104 -33.16 1.62 -3.93
CA ARG A 104 -34.24 2.54 -4.30
C ARG A 104 -35.36 1.80 -5.03
N SER A 105 -35.00 0.99 -6.04
CA SER A 105 -35.94 0.17 -6.81
C SER A 105 -36.72 -0.80 -5.91
N LYS A 106 -36.04 -1.51 -4.99
CA LYS A 106 -36.71 -2.42 -4.05
C LYS A 106 -37.72 -1.69 -3.15
N ARG A 107 -37.37 -0.51 -2.64
CA ARG A 107 -38.29 0.30 -1.82
C ARG A 107 -39.50 0.78 -2.62
N ASN A 108 -39.29 1.26 -3.84
CA ASN A 108 -40.40 1.68 -4.70
C ASN A 108 -41.38 0.52 -4.93
N ARG A 109 -40.88 -0.67 -5.32
CA ARG A 109 -41.73 -1.83 -5.62
C ARG A 109 -42.40 -2.49 -4.41
N LYS A 110 -41.79 -2.44 -3.22
CA LYS A 110 -42.20 -3.25 -2.06
C LYS A 110 -42.67 -2.46 -0.85
N THR A 111 -42.56 -1.13 -0.85
CA THR A 111 -42.97 -0.31 0.31
C THR A 111 -43.92 0.81 -0.12
N ARG A 112 -45.21 0.48 -0.29
CA ARG A 112 -46.28 1.36 -0.80
C ARG A 112 -46.59 2.54 0.13
N TYR A 113 -46.65 2.31 1.44
CA TYR A 113 -47.02 3.31 2.44
C TYR A 113 -45.84 3.80 3.31
N ARG A 114 -44.60 3.61 2.85
CA ARG A 114 -43.43 3.97 3.64
C ARG A 114 -43.20 5.49 3.63
N GLN A 115 -43.37 6.11 4.79
CA GLN A 115 -43.03 7.52 5.00
C GLN A 115 -41.54 7.82 4.75
N ALA A 116 -41.27 9.01 4.21
CA ALA A 116 -39.92 9.49 3.96
C ALA A 116 -39.20 9.85 5.27
N ARG A 117 -37.97 9.34 5.47
CA ARG A 117 -37.14 9.64 6.66
C ARG A 117 -35.99 10.57 6.28
N PHE A 118 -36.26 11.89 6.24
CA PHE A 118 -35.26 12.91 5.89
C PHE A 118 -34.20 13.10 6.99
N LEU A 119 -34.62 13.02 8.26
CA LEU A 119 -33.76 13.21 9.44
C LEU A 119 -32.65 12.14 9.58
N ASN A 120 -32.84 10.95 9.00
CA ASN A 120 -31.88 9.84 9.09
C ASN A 120 -30.68 9.97 8.14
N ARG A 121 -30.65 10.99 7.27
CA ARG A 121 -29.57 11.16 6.27
C ARG A 121 -28.32 11.87 6.83
N VAL A 122 -28.39 12.42 8.04
CA VAL A 122 -27.44 13.43 8.53
C VAL A 122 -26.57 12.93 9.70
N HIS A 123 -26.94 11.82 10.36
CA HIS A 123 -26.34 11.45 11.64
C HIS A 123 -24.81 11.24 11.59
N GLY A 124 -24.27 10.66 10.51
CA GLY A 124 -22.82 10.48 10.36
C GLY A 124 -22.04 11.71 9.90
N LYS A 125 -22.68 12.84 9.57
CA LYS A 125 -22.01 14.04 9.02
C LYS A 125 -21.64 15.10 10.07
N ARG A 126 -22.03 14.89 11.33
CA ARG A 126 -22.03 15.94 12.37
C ARG A 126 -20.69 16.12 13.08
N ASP A 127 -19.81 15.12 13.04
CA ASP A 127 -18.60 15.11 13.88
C ASP A 127 -17.32 15.56 13.15
N GLY A 128 -17.43 16.12 11.94
CA GLY A 128 -16.30 16.66 11.16
C GLY A 128 -15.31 15.62 10.60
N LEU A 129 -15.24 14.41 11.18
CA LEU A 129 -14.32 13.32 10.80
C LEU A 129 -14.88 12.37 9.73
N TRP A 130 -16.04 12.66 9.17
CA TRP A 130 -16.70 11.76 8.23
C TRP A 130 -16.21 11.94 6.80
N LEU A 131 -15.52 10.93 6.29
CA LEU A 131 -15.16 10.82 4.87
C LEU A 131 -16.14 9.90 4.13
N PRO A 132 -16.58 10.26 2.90
CA PRO A 132 -17.31 9.35 2.04
C PRO A 132 -16.54 8.04 1.85
N PRO A 133 -17.20 6.87 1.79
CA PRO A 133 -16.51 5.58 1.70
C PRO A 133 -15.51 5.47 0.53
N SER A 134 -15.78 6.16 -0.59
CA SER A 134 -14.86 6.26 -1.73
C SER A 134 -13.55 6.96 -1.36
N ILE A 135 -13.62 8.12 -0.69
CA ILE A 135 -12.45 8.89 -0.26
C ILE A 135 -11.72 8.18 0.86
N LYS A 136 -12.45 7.66 1.86
CA LYS A 136 -11.87 6.88 2.96
C LYS A 136 -11.06 5.70 2.44
N GLY A 137 -11.60 4.95 1.48
CA GLY A 137 -10.91 3.83 0.85
C GLY A 137 -9.59 4.23 0.20
N LYS A 138 -9.56 5.35 -0.55
CA LYS A 138 -8.35 5.89 -1.16
C LYS A 138 -7.30 6.26 -0.11
N VAL A 139 -7.69 7.04 0.89
CA VAL A 139 -6.79 7.48 1.97
C VAL A 139 -6.20 6.29 2.72
N SER A 140 -7.05 5.33 3.13
CA SER A 140 -6.59 4.12 3.83
C SER A 140 -5.66 3.28 2.98
N HIS A 141 -5.88 3.18 1.67
CA HIS A 141 -5.01 2.43 0.76
C HIS A 141 -3.61 3.06 0.64
N ASN A 142 -3.56 4.39 0.46
CA ASN A 142 -2.30 5.15 0.44
C ASN A 142 -1.50 4.91 1.72
N ILE A 143 -2.13 5.14 2.89
CA ILE A 143 -1.50 4.94 4.19
C ILE A 143 -1.03 3.49 4.38
N ALA A 144 -1.82 2.51 3.94
CA ALA A 144 -1.45 1.10 4.05
C ALA A 144 -0.19 0.77 3.24
N TRP A 145 -0.02 1.35 2.04
CA TRP A 145 1.19 1.14 1.25
C TRP A 145 2.40 1.86 1.82
N ILE A 146 2.24 3.10 2.28
CA ILE A 146 3.31 3.83 2.98
C ILE A 146 3.81 2.99 4.16
N LYS A 147 2.89 2.52 5.02
CA LYS A 147 3.23 1.65 6.17
C LYS A 147 3.92 0.36 5.74
N ARG A 148 3.52 -0.25 4.61
CA ARG A 148 4.19 -1.45 4.07
C ARG A 148 5.65 -1.17 3.71
N TYR A 149 5.94 -0.03 3.08
CA TYR A 149 7.32 0.35 2.75
C TYR A 149 8.13 0.69 4.00
N LEU A 150 7.56 1.47 4.92
CA LEU A 150 8.23 1.80 6.18
C LEU A 150 8.60 0.55 7.00
N ALA A 151 7.79 -0.51 6.95
CA ALA A 151 8.06 -1.77 7.64
C ALA A 151 9.28 -2.55 7.09
N VAL A 152 9.72 -2.28 5.87
CA VAL A 152 10.83 -3.01 5.21
C VAL A 152 12.05 -2.13 4.92
N LEU A 153 11.99 -0.85 5.27
CA LEU A 153 13.06 0.11 5.04
C LEU A 153 13.89 0.34 6.31
N PRO A 154 15.23 0.41 6.19
CA PRO A 154 16.09 0.79 7.30
C PRO A 154 16.05 2.32 7.50
N ASN A 155 15.52 2.77 8.64
CA ASN A 155 15.45 4.17 9.07
C ASN A 155 15.03 5.16 7.95
N PRO A 156 13.79 5.05 7.45
CA PRO A 156 13.20 5.94 6.45
C PRO A 156 12.83 7.33 6.99
#